data_AF-A0A8D9VSR3-F1
#
_entry.id   AF-A0A8D9VSR3-F1
#
_cell.length_a   1.000
_cell.length_b   1.000
_cell.length_c   1.000
_cell.angle_alpha   90.00
_cell.angle_beta   90.00
_cell.angle_gamma   90.00
#
_symmetry.space_group_name_H-M   'P 1'
#
loop_
_entity.id
_entity.type
_entity.pdbx_description
1 polymer ?
#
loop_
_entity_poly.entity_id
_entity_poly.type
_entity_poly.pdbx_seq_one_letter_code
_entity_poly.pdbx_strand_id
1 'polypeptide(L)'
;MLELFYDLIFVYAISRITMMIHHPIDGSLPPRIYVEFIIVVIFILQIWLYQTVYINRFGTSWAVDTVGLLISMFAAIYLANNINTEWRLTFHAFNLSAALTTINLIFQYLFGSNTHFKRDHDLQGFIIALDLEFILLVTGLISMVSISALPMV
;
A
#
# COMPACT_ATOMS: atom_id res chain seq x y z
N MET A 1 18.49 10.10 -4.86
CA MET A 1 18.69 9.98 -3.39
C MET A 1 17.40 9.58 -2.68
N LEU A 2 16.27 10.28 -2.90
CA LEU A 2 15.00 9.94 -2.23
C LEU A 2 14.45 8.55 -2.61
N GLU A 3 14.63 8.11 -3.85
CA GLU A 3 14.24 6.76 -4.30
C GLU A 3 14.93 5.66 -3.47
N LEU A 4 16.25 5.76 -3.31
CA LEU A 4 17.01 4.84 -2.47
C LEU A 4 16.54 4.85 -1.01
N PHE A 5 16.16 6.03 -0.50
CA PHE A 5 15.61 6.14 0.85
C PHE A 5 14.23 5.48 0.95
N TYR A 6 13.41 5.56 -0.10
CA TYR A 6 12.12 4.88 -0.18
C TYR A 6 12.31 3.35 -0.16
N ASP A 7 13.28 2.83 -0.92
CA ASP A 7 13.62 1.41 -0.89
C ASP A 7 14.04 0.95 0.51
N LEU A 8 14.80 1.76 1.25
CA LEU A 8 15.18 1.44 2.62
C LEU A 8 13.97 1.40 3.58
N ILE A 9 13.05 2.36 3.44
CA ILE A 9 11.80 2.38 4.21
C ILE A 9 10.97 1.14 3.92
N PHE A 10 10.92 0.71 2.67
CA PHE A 10 10.23 -0.51 2.28
C PHE A 10 10.84 -1.76 2.92
N VAL A 11 12.18 -1.89 2.90
CA VAL A 11 12.88 -2.99 3.60
C VAL A 11 12.60 -2.96 5.11
N TYR A 12 12.54 -1.76 5.70
CA TYR A 12 12.11 -1.57 7.08
C TYR A 12 10.66 -2.01 7.31
N ALA A 13 9.73 -1.69 6.42
CA ALA A 13 8.34 -2.12 6.54
C ALA A 13 8.21 -3.65 6.51
N ILE A 14 8.92 -4.34 5.62
CA ILE A 14 8.97 -5.81 5.59
C ILE A 14 9.53 -6.35 6.91
N SER A 15 10.63 -5.79 7.44
CA SER A 15 11.20 -6.27 8.70
C SER A 15 10.25 -6.09 9.89
N ARG A 16 9.37 -5.08 9.85
CA ARG A 16 8.30 -4.91 10.85
C ARG A 16 7.18 -5.93 10.68
N ILE A 17 6.77 -6.23 9.44
CA ILE A 17 5.73 -7.25 9.16
C ILE A 17 6.15 -8.63 9.69
N THR A 18 7.43 -9.00 9.62
CA THR A 18 7.87 -10.30 10.12
C THR A 18 7.60 -10.48 11.62
N MET A 19 7.43 -9.41 12.39
CA MET A 19 7.02 -9.53 13.80
C MET A 19 5.64 -10.18 13.98
N MET A 20 4.76 -10.14 12.97
CA MET A 20 3.45 -10.84 13.01
C MET A 20 3.60 -12.34 13.22
N ILE A 21 4.75 -12.93 12.84
CA ILE A 21 5.02 -14.37 12.95
C ILE A 21 6.01 -14.72 14.09
N HIS A 22 6.46 -13.74 14.89
CA HIS A 22 7.51 -13.96 15.91
C HIS A 22 6.98 -14.46 17.28
N HIS A 23 5.67 -14.42 17.55
CA HIS A 23 5.12 -14.87 18.83
C HIS A 23 4.21 -16.09 18.64
N PRO A 24 4.70 -17.30 18.94
CA PRO A 24 3.85 -18.48 19.04
C PRO A 24 2.87 -18.32 20.21
N ILE A 25 1.58 -18.45 19.95
CA ILE A 25 0.59 -18.68 20.99
C ILE A 25 0.60 -20.19 21.25
N ASP A 26 0.98 -20.62 22.46
CA ASP A 26 1.06 -22.04 22.85
C ASP A 26 1.97 -22.93 21.97
N GLY A 27 3.08 -22.38 21.47
CA GLY A 27 4.08 -23.14 20.71
C GLY A 27 3.68 -23.53 19.28
N SER A 28 2.49 -23.12 18.81
CA SER A 28 2.07 -23.28 17.41
C SER A 28 1.61 -21.95 16.82
N LEU A 29 2.02 -21.63 15.59
CA LEU A 29 1.44 -20.51 14.88
C LEU A 29 0.16 -20.99 14.17
N PRO A 30 -1.01 -20.42 14.45
CA PRO A 30 -2.22 -20.75 13.71
C PRO A 30 -2.01 -20.51 12.19
N PRO A 31 -2.45 -21.43 11.31
CA PRO A 31 -2.35 -21.26 9.85
C PRO A 31 -2.93 -19.93 9.35
N ARG A 32 -3.92 -19.40 10.06
CA ARG A 32 -4.53 -18.07 9.81
C ARG A 32 -3.48 -16.95 9.80
N ILE A 33 -2.59 -16.90 10.79
CA ILE A 33 -1.59 -15.82 10.92
C ILE A 33 -0.60 -15.86 9.75
N TYR A 34 -0.23 -17.04 9.28
CA TYR A 34 0.62 -17.19 8.09
C TYR A 34 -0.05 -16.64 6.83
N VAL A 35 -1.35 -16.91 6.63
CA VAL A 35 -2.10 -16.38 5.49
C VAL A 35 -2.19 -14.86 5.57
N GLU A 36 -2.51 -14.31 6.74
CA GLU A 36 -2.56 -12.86 6.98
C GLU A 36 -1.20 -12.19 6.70
N PHE A 37 -0.11 -12.80 7.18
CA PHE A 37 1.26 -12.36 6.88
C PHE A 37 1.56 -12.33 5.38
N ILE A 38 1.25 -13.42 4.65
CA ILE A 38 1.49 -13.50 3.20
C ILE A 38 0.70 -12.42 2.45
N ILE A 39 -0.57 -12.20 2.84
CA ILE A 39 -1.42 -11.16 2.24
C ILE A 39 -0.78 -9.78 2.44
N VAL A 40 -0.37 -9.44 3.66
CA VAL A 40 0.25 -8.14 3.97
C VAL A 40 1.57 -7.95 3.21
N VAL A 41 2.40 -9.01 3.11
CA VAL A 41 3.67 -8.96 2.35
C VAL A 41 3.43 -8.73 0.86
N ILE A 42 2.49 -9.46 0.24
CA ILE A 42 2.15 -9.27 -1.18
C ILE A 42 1.70 -7.83 -1.43
N PHE A 43 0.91 -7.28 -0.51
CA PHE A 43 0.39 -5.93 -0.66
C PHE A 43 1.48 -4.85 -0.50
N ILE A 44 2.36 -5.00 0.49
CA ILE A 44 3.51 -4.11 0.63
C ILE A 44 4.39 -4.16 -0.63
N LEU A 45 4.66 -5.36 -1.15
CA LEU A 45 5.40 -5.54 -2.41
C LEU A 45 4.72 -4.85 -3.60
N GLN A 46 3.39 -4.94 -3.69
CA GLN A 46 2.63 -4.29 -4.73
C GLN A 46 2.71 -2.75 -4.65
N ILE A 47 2.57 -2.16 -3.45
CA ILE A 47 2.74 -0.72 -3.22
C ILE A 47 4.12 -0.24 -3.69
N TRP A 48 5.17 -0.96 -3.29
CA TRP A 48 6.54 -0.64 -3.71
C TRP A 48 6.74 -0.80 -5.22
N LEU A 49 6.20 -1.88 -5.80
CA LEU A 49 6.29 -2.13 -7.24
C LEU A 49 5.66 -0.98 -8.05
N TYR A 50 4.47 -0.52 -7.69
CA TYR A 50 3.82 0.57 -8.42
C TYR A 50 4.59 1.89 -8.33
N GLN A 51 5.10 2.24 -7.15
CA GLN A 51 5.89 3.47 -6.99
C GLN A 51 7.20 3.40 -7.78
N THR A 52 7.90 2.27 -7.72
CA THR A 52 9.16 2.06 -8.43
C THR A 52 8.94 2.04 -9.95
N VAL A 53 7.87 1.41 -10.44
CA VAL A 53 7.50 1.44 -11.87
C VAL A 53 7.19 2.87 -12.31
N TYR A 54 6.41 3.62 -11.52
CA TYR A 54 6.10 5.01 -11.83
C TYR A 54 7.36 5.85 -11.97
N ILE A 55 8.23 5.85 -10.96
CA ILE A 55 9.44 6.66 -10.95
C ILE A 55 10.38 6.26 -12.09
N ASN A 56 10.62 4.97 -12.28
CA ASN A 56 11.56 4.49 -13.29
C ASN A 56 11.10 4.77 -14.73
N ARG A 57 9.77 4.82 -14.97
CA ARG A 57 9.22 4.94 -16.32
C ARG A 57 8.70 6.35 -16.65
N PHE A 58 8.17 7.06 -15.67
CA PHE A 58 7.42 8.30 -15.85
C PHE A 58 7.90 9.47 -14.98
N GLY A 59 8.85 9.24 -14.06
CA GLY A 59 9.38 10.23 -13.13
C GLY A 59 10.18 11.33 -13.84
N THR A 60 9.49 12.35 -14.33
CA THR A 60 10.08 13.49 -15.06
C THR A 60 9.95 14.81 -14.31
N SER A 61 9.00 14.89 -13.38
CA SER A 61 8.68 16.11 -12.65
C SER A 61 9.31 16.07 -11.27
N TRP A 62 10.39 16.83 -11.07
CA TRP A 62 11.06 16.92 -9.77
C TRP A 62 10.09 17.18 -8.60
N ALA A 63 9.13 18.10 -8.73
CA ALA A 63 8.25 18.47 -7.63
C ALA A 63 7.21 17.37 -7.32
N VAL A 64 6.44 16.95 -8.33
CA VAL A 64 5.40 15.91 -8.17
C VAL A 64 6.01 14.59 -7.71
N ASP A 65 7.15 14.18 -8.27
CA ASP A 65 7.79 12.90 -7.94
C ASP A 65 8.40 12.93 -6.54
N THR A 66 8.98 14.07 -6.14
CA THR A 66 9.51 14.26 -4.78
C THR A 66 8.39 14.21 -3.74
N VAL A 67 7.31 14.96 -3.95
CA VAL A 67 6.16 14.97 -3.02
C VAL A 67 5.49 13.60 -3.00
N GLY A 68 5.35 12.97 -4.17
CA GLY A 68 4.80 11.63 -4.32
C GLY A 68 5.59 10.59 -3.54
N LEU A 69 6.91 10.60 -3.66
CA LEU A 69 7.79 9.74 -2.88
C LEU A 69 7.63 9.97 -1.37
N LEU A 70 7.57 11.23 -0.90
CA LEU A 70 7.39 11.54 0.52
C LEU A 70 6.04 11.02 1.06
N ILE A 71 4.97 11.13 0.29
CA ILE A 71 3.65 10.58 0.67
C ILE A 71 3.70 9.06 0.73
N SER A 72 4.30 8.41 -0.27
CA SER A 72 4.45 6.94 -0.30
C SER A 72 5.33 6.43 0.85
N MET A 73 6.39 7.17 1.21
CA MET A 73 7.22 6.89 2.39
C MET A 73 6.41 6.98 3.69
N PHE A 74 5.62 8.04 3.84
CA PHE A 74 4.76 8.23 5.01
C PHE A 74 3.75 7.08 5.13
N ALA A 75 3.09 6.70 4.02
CA ALA A 75 2.14 5.59 4.01
C ALA A 75 2.80 4.26 4.41
N ALA A 76 3.99 3.96 3.88
CA ALA A 76 4.73 2.76 4.22
C ALA A 76 5.15 2.72 5.71
N ILE A 77 5.63 3.84 6.26
CA ILE A 77 5.98 3.96 7.68
C ILE A 77 4.74 3.84 8.57
N TYR A 78 3.64 4.48 8.18
CA TYR A 78 2.38 4.41 8.91
C TYR A 78 1.87 2.97 8.98
N LEU A 79 1.90 2.23 7.87
CA LEU A 79 1.58 0.81 7.85
C LEU A 79 2.53 0.00 8.75
N ALA A 80 3.84 0.18 8.59
CA ALA A 80 4.89 -0.52 9.36
C ALA A 80 4.73 -0.35 10.89
N ASN A 81 4.26 0.81 11.32
CA ASN A 81 4.07 1.13 12.73
C ASN A 81 2.74 0.66 13.31
N ASN A 82 1.71 0.48 12.48
CA ASN A 82 0.38 0.06 12.90
C ASN A 82 0.10 -1.43 12.69
N ILE A 83 1.08 -2.19 12.17
CA ILE A 83 1.00 -3.65 12.11
C ILE A 83 0.89 -4.21 13.54
N ASN A 84 -0.16 -4.98 13.74
CA ASN A 84 -0.52 -5.61 15.00
C ASN A 84 -0.92 -7.08 14.76
N THR A 85 -0.95 -7.88 15.83
CA THR A 85 -1.53 -9.23 15.80
C THR A 85 -3.05 -9.20 15.68
N GLU A 86 -3.70 -8.10 16.07
CA GLU A 86 -5.12 -7.87 15.83
C GLU A 86 -5.38 -7.52 14.36
N TRP A 87 -5.92 -8.47 13.60
CA TRP A 87 -6.26 -8.31 12.19
C TRP A 87 -7.10 -7.07 11.89
N ARG A 88 -8.04 -6.70 12.77
CA ARG A 88 -8.93 -5.54 12.59
C ARG A 88 -8.13 -4.23 12.53
N LEU A 89 -7.15 -4.05 13.41
CA LEU A 89 -6.32 -2.84 13.43
C LEU A 89 -5.37 -2.83 12.23
N THR A 90 -4.75 -3.96 11.94
CA THR A 90 -3.85 -4.13 10.79
C THR A 90 -4.59 -3.86 9.48
N PHE A 91 -5.79 -4.39 9.30
CA PHE A 91 -6.61 -4.20 8.10
C PHE A 91 -7.01 -2.74 7.90
N HIS A 92 -7.37 -2.01 8.97
CA HIS A 92 -7.66 -0.58 8.87
C HIS A 92 -6.44 0.23 8.44
N ALA A 93 -5.31 0.05 9.13
CA ALA A 93 -4.07 0.75 8.79
C ALA A 93 -3.60 0.42 7.37
N PHE A 94 -3.73 -0.85 7.00
CA PHE A 94 -3.46 -1.37 5.67
C PHE A 94 -4.32 -0.67 4.59
N ASN A 95 -5.65 -0.67 4.73
CA ASN A 95 -6.53 -0.05 3.73
C ASN A 95 -6.29 1.46 3.63
N LEU A 96 -6.04 2.15 4.74
CA LEU A 96 -5.75 3.59 4.72
C LEU A 96 -4.44 3.89 3.99
N SER A 97 -3.40 3.10 4.26
CA SER A 97 -2.08 3.25 3.60
C SER A 97 -2.17 2.94 2.11
N ALA A 98 -2.90 1.89 1.74
CA ALA A 98 -3.12 1.49 0.36
C ALA A 98 -3.94 2.55 -0.40
N ALA A 99 -5.02 3.08 0.20
CA ALA A 99 -5.83 4.13 -0.40
C ALA A 99 -5.02 5.42 -0.59
N LEU A 100 -4.25 5.84 0.41
CA LEU A 100 -3.37 7.00 0.32
C LEU A 100 -2.34 6.83 -0.80
N THR A 101 -1.68 5.68 -0.87
CA THR A 101 -0.68 5.39 -1.91
C THR A 101 -1.33 5.35 -3.29
N THR A 102 -2.52 4.77 -3.43
CA THR A 102 -3.25 4.68 -4.70
C THR A 102 -3.63 6.07 -5.21
N ILE A 103 -4.23 6.90 -4.36
CA ILE A 103 -4.57 8.30 -4.71
C ILE A 103 -3.30 9.07 -5.10
N ASN A 104 -2.23 8.90 -4.32
CA ASN A 104 -0.95 9.54 -4.58
C ASN A 104 -0.35 9.11 -5.92
N LEU A 105 -0.44 7.84 -6.30
CA LEU A 105 0.01 7.33 -7.58
C LEU A 105 -0.84 7.85 -8.73
N ILE A 106 -2.17 7.85 -8.59
CA ILE A 106 -3.07 8.46 -9.60
C ILE A 106 -2.69 9.93 -9.82
N PHE A 107 -2.45 10.69 -8.75
CA PHE A 107 -2.01 12.08 -8.84
C PHE A 107 -0.65 12.21 -9.56
N GLN A 108 0.33 11.40 -9.19
CA GLN A 108 1.64 11.33 -9.84
C GLN A 108 1.49 11.04 -11.35
N TYR A 109 0.68 10.05 -11.71
CA TYR A 109 0.41 9.70 -13.10
C TYR A 109 -0.30 10.81 -13.90
N LEU A 110 -1.20 11.58 -13.27
CA LEU A 110 -1.94 12.67 -13.92
C LEU A 110 -1.12 13.96 -14.09
N PHE A 111 -0.26 14.29 -13.13
CA PHE A 111 0.41 15.60 -13.06
C PHE A 111 1.94 15.55 -13.18
N GLY A 112 2.57 14.42 -12.87
CA GLY A 112 4.03 14.26 -12.91
C GLY A 112 4.54 13.60 -14.18
N SER A 113 3.69 12.84 -14.87
CA SER A 113 4.01 12.20 -16.14
C SER A 113 3.87 13.19 -17.31
N ASN A 114 4.97 13.50 -17.99
CA ASN A 114 4.94 14.24 -19.27
C ASN A 114 4.41 13.38 -20.44
N THR A 115 4.07 12.13 -20.19
CA THR A 115 3.59 11.18 -21.19
C THR A 115 2.13 11.49 -21.52
N HIS A 116 1.81 11.59 -22.80
CA HIS A 116 0.44 11.82 -23.22
C HIS A 116 -0.44 10.61 -22.87
N PHE A 117 -1.26 10.75 -21.82
CA PHE A 117 -2.24 9.76 -21.33
C PHE A 117 -3.01 9.03 -22.44
N LYS A 118 -3.39 9.73 -23.52
CA LYS A 118 -4.16 9.14 -24.63
C LYS A 118 -3.35 8.25 -25.57
N ARG A 119 -2.02 8.30 -25.53
CA ARG A 119 -1.15 7.65 -26.53
C ARG A 119 -0.39 6.44 -25.98
N ASP A 120 -0.26 6.31 -24.66
CA ASP A 120 0.41 5.18 -24.02
C ASP A 120 -0.63 4.23 -23.40
N HIS A 121 -0.78 3.05 -24.01
CA HIS A 121 -1.74 2.04 -23.55
C HIS A 121 -1.34 1.43 -22.20
N ASP A 122 -0.04 1.38 -21.88
CA ASP A 122 0.41 0.84 -20.60
C ASP A 122 0.05 1.79 -19.47
N LEU A 123 0.23 3.10 -19.69
CA LEU A 123 -0.18 4.14 -18.75
C LEU A 123 -1.69 4.08 -18.44
N GLN A 124 -2.52 3.88 -19.47
CA GLN A 124 -3.96 3.68 -19.30
C GLN A 124 -4.26 2.41 -18.50
N GLY A 125 -3.57 1.30 -18.81
CA GLY A 125 -3.70 0.05 -18.07
C GLY A 125 -3.38 0.20 -16.59
N PHE A 126 -2.29 0.90 -16.25
CA PHE A 126 -1.93 1.17 -14.86
C PHE A 126 -2.94 2.05 -14.14
N ILE A 127 -3.43 3.13 -14.76
CA ILE A 127 -4.43 4.00 -14.14
C ILE A 127 -5.75 3.26 -13.92
N ILE A 128 -6.21 2.46 -14.90
CA ILE A 128 -7.41 1.64 -14.74
C ILE A 128 -7.23 0.62 -13.61
N ALA A 129 -6.05 -0.01 -13.51
CA ALA A 129 -5.76 -0.94 -12.42
C ALA A 129 -5.80 -0.24 -11.05
N LEU A 130 -5.20 0.96 -10.94
CA LEU A 130 -5.22 1.77 -9.72
C LEU A 130 -6.63 2.23 -9.34
N ASP A 131 -7.44 2.66 -10.31
CA ASP A 131 -8.82 3.06 -10.07
C ASP A 131 -9.68 1.88 -9.60
N LEU A 132 -9.51 0.70 -10.21
CA LEU A 132 -10.18 -0.52 -9.80
C LEU A 132 -9.76 -0.93 -8.38
N GLU A 133 -8.46 -0.86 -8.09
CA GLU A 133 -7.92 -1.12 -6.75
C GLU A 133 -8.47 -0.13 -5.71
N PHE A 134 -8.56 1.15 -6.04
CA PHE A 134 -9.15 2.16 -5.18
C PHE A 134 -10.61 1.82 -4.83
N ILE A 135 -11.40 1.40 -5.82
CA ILE A 135 -12.79 0.97 -5.59
C ILE A 135 -12.83 -0.24 -4.65
N LEU A 136 -11.97 -1.24 -4.86
CA LEU A 136 -11.87 -2.41 -3.98
C LEU A 136 -11.53 -2.01 -2.54
N LEU A 137 -10.57 -1.11 -2.34
CA LEU A 137 -10.19 -0.62 -1.01
C LEU A 137 -11.33 0.13 -0.31
N VAL A 138 -12.05 0.99 -1.04
CA VAL A 138 -13.21 1.72 -0.49
C VAL A 138 -14.33 0.75 -0.09
N THR A 139 -14.65 -0.24 -0.94
CA THR A 139 -15.64 -1.27 -0.59
C THR A 139 -15.20 -2.14 0.59
N GLY A 140 -13.90 -2.45 0.69
CA GLY A 140 -13.29 -3.14 1.83
C GLY A 140 -13.46 -2.35 3.14
N LEU A 141 -13.17 -1.06 3.12
CA LEU A 141 -13.37 -0.16 4.26
C LEU A 141 -14.85 -0.07 4.69
N ILE A 142 -15.77 0.11 3.74
CA ILE A 142 -17.20 0.23 4.02
C ILE A 142 -17.75 -1.06 4.63
N SER A 143 -17.43 -2.21 4.04
CA SER A 143 -17.92 -3.50 4.53
C SER A 143 -17.49 -3.78 5.97
N MET A 144 -16.26 -3.39 6.33
CA MET A 144 -15.75 -3.52 7.68
C MET A 144 -16.44 -2.57 8.69
N VAL A 145 -16.69 -1.31 8.29
CA VAL A 145 -17.46 -0.36 9.12
C VAL A 145 -18.87 -0.89 9.36
N SER A 146 -19.53 -1.43 8.33
CA SER A 146 -20.86 -2.03 8.45
C SER A 146 -20.88 -3.24 9.39
N ILE A 147 -19.85 -4.09 9.37
CA ILE A 147 -19.73 -5.23 10.30
C ILE A 147 -19.54 -4.75 11.75
N SER A 148 -18.78 -3.67 11.96
CA SER A 148 -18.57 -3.09 13.30
C SER A 148 -19.80 -2.35 13.87
N ALA A 149 -20.74 -1.95 13.01
CA ALA A 149 -21.97 -1.26 13.37
C ALA A 149 -23.15 -2.20 13.69
N LEU A 150 -22.97 -3.51 13.50
CA LEU A 150 -23.95 -4.50 13.93
C LEU A 150 -23.91 -4.57 15.47
N PRO A 151 -25.06 -4.40 16.17
CA PRO A 151 -25.11 -4.65 17.59
C PRO A 151 -24.69 -6.11 17.82
N MET A 152 -23.75 -6.34 18.74
CA MET A 152 -23.42 -7.69 19.20
C MET A 152 -24.70 -8.28 19.81
N VAL A 153 -25.38 -9.14 19.02
CA VAL A 153 -26.47 -10.00 19.46
C VAL A 153 -25.89 -11.33 19.89
#